data_AF-A0A291RSH6-F1
#
_entry.id   AF-A0A291RSH6-F1
#
_cell.length_a   1.000
_cell.length_b   1.000
_cell.length_c   1.000
_cell.angle_alpha   90.00
_cell.angle_beta   90.00
_cell.angle_gamma   90.00
#
_symmetry.space_group_name_H-M   'P 1'
#
loop_
_entity.id
_entity.type
_entity.pdbx_description
1 polymer ?
#
loop_
_entity_poly.entity_id
_entity_poly.type
_entity_poly.pdbx_seq_one_letter_code
_entity_poly.pdbx_strand_id
1 'polypeptide(L)'
;MILATIHDTVLAQLGNPTPEAPPAADKLMKLVRYFTWFVLLAGVLAITYSGGHFAWEKWTGGGSQSPKMVAGAMIGGIVATSAGTIMNAVIGT
;
A
#
# COMPACT_ATOMS: atom_id res chain seq x y z
N MET A 1 -23.71 -35.96 27.32
CA MET A 1 -23.34 -35.86 25.88
C MET A 1 -24.28 -34.97 25.08
N ILE A 2 -25.59 -34.90 25.38
CA ILE A 2 -26.52 -33.96 24.69
C ILE A 2 -26.28 -32.49 25.08
N LEU A 3 -25.85 -32.22 26.31
CA LEU A 3 -25.61 -30.85 26.78
C LEU A 3 -24.40 -30.18 26.10
N ALA A 4 -23.37 -30.96 25.76
CA ALA A 4 -22.19 -30.48 25.03
C ALA A 4 -22.54 -30.11 23.58
N THR A 5 -23.32 -30.97 22.91
CA THR A 5 -23.76 -30.71 21.53
C THR A 5 -24.69 -29.51 21.43
N ILE A 6 -25.53 -29.28 22.44
CA ILE A 6 -26.39 -28.07 22.50
C ILE A 6 -25.53 -26.81 22.68
N HIS A 7 -24.50 -26.87 23.51
CA HIS A 7 -23.58 -25.74 23.73
C HIS A 7 -22.82 -25.38 22.45
N ASP A 8 -22.33 -26.37 21.71
CA ASP A 8 -21.63 -26.16 20.44
C ASP A 8 -22.57 -25.61 19.35
N THR A 9 -23.83 -26.05 19.30
CA THR A 9 -24.82 -25.48 18.36
C THR A 9 -25.17 -24.02 18.70
N VAL A 10 -25.21 -23.65 19.97
CA VAL A 10 -25.53 -22.27 20.40
C VAL A 10 -24.34 -21.33 20.15
N LEU A 11 -23.09 -21.79 20.36
CA LEU A 11 -21.88 -21.04 20.03
C LEU A 11 -21.72 -20.81 18.52
N ALA A 12 -22.10 -21.79 17.69
CA ALA A 12 -22.08 -21.66 16.24
C ALA A 12 -23.21 -20.77 15.67
N GLN A 13 -24.27 -20.53 16.45
CA GLN A 13 -25.42 -19.69 16.10
C GLN A 13 -25.31 -18.24 16.58
N LEU A 14 -24.33 -17.92 17.45
CA LEU A 14 -23.98 -16.54 17.75
C LEU A 14 -23.30 -15.97 16.51
N GLY A 15 -24.13 -15.37 15.66
CA GLY A 15 -23.91 -15.17 14.23
C GLY A 15 -22.49 -14.80 13.86
N ASN A 16 -22.01 -15.43 12.79
CA ASN A 16 -20.95 -14.89 11.96
C ASN A 16 -21.23 -13.39 11.79
N PRO A 17 -20.46 -12.49 12.42
CA PRO A 17 -20.64 -11.08 12.13
C PRO A 17 -20.23 -10.96 10.68
N THR A 18 -21.21 -10.92 9.77
CA THR A 18 -20.98 -10.41 8.42
C THR A 18 -20.21 -9.12 8.65
N PRO A 19 -18.98 -8.98 8.12
CA PRO A 19 -18.19 -7.79 8.35
C PRO A 19 -18.97 -6.58 7.86
N GLU A 20 -19.74 -5.95 8.75
CA GLU A 20 -20.34 -4.66 8.48
C GLU A 20 -19.19 -3.67 8.52
N ALA A 21 -19.00 -2.98 7.40
CA ALA A 21 -17.94 -2.00 7.27
C ALA A 21 -18.03 -1.03 8.46
N PRO A 22 -16.97 -0.90 9.27
CA PRO A 22 -17.03 -0.11 10.49
C PRO A 22 -17.49 1.31 10.16
N PRO A 23 -18.34 1.94 10.99
CA PRO A 23 -18.85 3.28 10.70
C PRO A 23 -17.68 4.24 10.41
N ALA A 24 -17.78 4.99 9.30
CA ALA A 24 -16.73 5.82 8.68
C ALA A 24 -15.70 5.13 7.77
N ALA A 25 -15.78 3.80 7.55
CA ALA A 25 -14.91 3.08 6.61
C ALA A 25 -14.91 3.69 5.19
N ASP A 26 -16.05 4.16 4.70
CA ASP A 26 -16.14 4.80 3.38
C ASP A 26 -15.28 6.05 3.23
N LYS A 27 -15.22 6.88 4.28
CA LYS A 27 -14.43 8.12 4.26
C LYS A 27 -12.94 7.79 4.34
N LEU A 28 -12.57 6.84 5.19
CA LEU A 28 -11.19 6.38 5.33
C LEU A 28 -10.70 5.68 4.06
N MET A 29 -11.54 4.86 3.43
CA MET A 29 -11.23 4.18 2.16
C MET A 29 -11.03 5.17 1.01
N LYS A 30 -11.87 6.21 0.93
CA LYS A 30 -11.67 7.31 -0.04
C LYS A 30 -10.34 8.03 0.18
N LEU A 31 -9.99 8.31 1.44
CA LEU A 31 -8.72 8.95 1.80
C LEU A 31 -7.51 8.10 1.40
N VAL A 32 -7.50 6.80 1.76
CA VAL A 32 -6.43 5.86 1.37
C VAL A 32 -6.29 5.81 -0.15
N ARG A 33 -7.40 5.83 -0.90
CA ARG A 33 -7.37 5.85 -2.37
C ARG A 33 -6.70 7.11 -2.93
N TYR A 34 -6.94 8.27 -2.34
CA TYR A 34 -6.22 9.50 -2.72
C TYR A 34 -4.73 9.40 -2.40
N PHE A 35 -4.35 8.80 -1.27
CA PHE A 35 -2.95 8.55 -0.94
C PHE A 35 -2.28 7.59 -1.94
N THR A 36 -2.95 6.52 -2.37
CA THR A 36 -2.42 5.63 -3.42
C THR A 36 -2.09 6.41 -4.69
N TRP A 37 -3.00 7.26 -5.16
CA TRP A 37 -2.76 8.11 -6.33
C TRP A 37 -1.60 9.08 -6.11
N PHE A 38 -1.51 9.68 -4.93
CA PHE A 38 -0.41 10.56 -4.58
C PHE A 38 0.95 9.84 -4.61
N VAL A 39 1.04 8.64 -4.04
CA VAL A 39 2.28 7.84 -4.04
C VAL A 39 2.69 7.44 -5.45
N LEU A 40 1.73 7.06 -6.30
CA LEU A 40 2.01 6.74 -7.72
C LEU A 40 2.55 7.96 -8.47
N LEU A 41 1.90 9.12 -8.34
CA LEU A 41 2.36 10.37 -8.95
C LEU A 41 3.75 10.77 -8.43
N ALA A 42 3.98 10.69 -7.12
CA ALA A 42 5.27 10.98 -6.52
C ALA A 42 6.39 10.06 -7.04
N GLY A 43 6.11 8.76 -7.20
CA GLY A 43 7.06 7.81 -7.77
C GLY A 43 7.43 8.13 -9.22
N VAL A 44 6.43 8.44 -10.07
CA VAL A 44 6.66 8.82 -11.46
C VAL A 44 7.49 10.10 -11.55
N LEU A 45 7.17 11.11 -10.74
CA LEU A 45 7.92 12.36 -10.69
C LEU A 45 9.36 12.14 -10.21
N ALA A 46 9.58 11.33 -9.19
CA ALA A 46 10.91 11.03 -8.65
C ALA A 46 11.81 10.35 -9.68
N ILE A 47 11.29 9.35 -10.41
CA ILE A 47 12.06 8.67 -11.47
C ILE A 47 12.31 9.61 -12.66
N THR A 48 11.30 10.37 -13.08
CA THR A 48 11.42 11.30 -14.21
C THR A 48 12.45 12.39 -13.92
N TYR A 49 12.40 12.99 -12.72
CA TYR A 49 13.33 14.03 -12.31
C TYR A 49 14.75 13.48 -12.14
N SER A 50 14.91 12.35 -11.43
CA SER A 50 16.23 11.75 -11.22
C SER A 50 16.86 11.27 -12.54
N GLY A 51 16.07 10.71 -13.46
CA GLY A 51 16.53 10.32 -14.80
C GLY A 51 16.90 11.52 -15.67
N GLY A 52 16.10 12.59 -15.67
CA GLY A 52 16.40 13.82 -16.39
C GLY A 52 17.66 14.52 -15.84
N HIS A 53 17.79 14.60 -14.52
CA HIS A 53 18.97 15.16 -13.86
C HIS A 53 20.23 14.31 -14.15
N PHE A 54 20.11 12.98 -14.16
CA PHE A 54 21.20 12.08 -14.53
C PHE A 54 21.68 12.31 -15.97
N ALA A 55 20.75 12.48 -16.91
CA ALA A 55 21.09 12.79 -18.29
C ALA A 55 21.77 14.17 -18.42
N TRP A 56 21.38 15.15 -17.60
CA TRP A 56 21.97 16.48 -17.58
C TRP A 56 23.40 16.50 -17.01
N GLU A 57 23.65 15.75 -15.93
CA GLU A 57 24.99 15.61 -15.35
C GLU A 57 26.00 15.02 -16.35
N LYS A 58 25.56 14.09 -17.23
CA LYS A 58 26.40 13.51 -18.29
C LYS A 58 27.03 14.57 -19.20
N TRP A 59 26.30 15.65 -19.52
CA TRP A 59 26.76 16.68 -20.47
C TRP A 59 27.36 17.91 -19.79
N THR A 60 27.04 18.15 -18.53
CA THR A 60 27.53 19.33 -17.78
C THR A 60 28.74 19.05 -16.90
N GLY A 61 29.19 17.79 -16.82
CA GLY A 61 30.33 17.39 -15.99
C GLY A 61 30.00 17.42 -14.49
N GLY A 62 28.71 17.29 -14.14
CA GLY A 62 28.21 17.33 -12.77
C GLY A 62 28.45 16.03 -11.99
N GLY A 63 28.64 16.17 -10.67
CA GLY A 63 29.08 15.11 -9.77
C GLY A 63 28.08 13.95 -9.55
N SER A 64 28.51 12.95 -8.76
CA SER A 64 27.85 11.65 -8.56
C SER A 64 26.53 11.68 -7.76
N GLN A 65 25.72 12.74 -7.86
CA GLN A 65 24.48 12.91 -7.10
C GLN A 65 23.31 12.16 -7.72
N SER A 66 23.22 12.05 -9.04
CA SER A 66 22.06 11.40 -9.66
C SER A 66 21.94 9.89 -9.39
N PRO A 67 23.02 9.09 -9.32
CA PRO A 67 22.90 7.66 -9.02
C PRO A 67 22.22 7.38 -7.67
N LYS A 68 22.55 8.15 -6.62
CA LYS A 68 21.89 8.01 -5.31
C LYS A 68 20.42 8.44 -5.34
N MET A 69 20.06 9.41 -6.19
CA MET A 69 18.67 9.86 -6.33
C MET A 69 17.82 8.80 -7.04
N VAL A 70 18.33 8.20 -8.12
CA VAL A 70 17.65 7.10 -8.81
C VAL A 70 17.51 5.89 -7.88
N ALA A 71 18.57 5.53 -7.14
CA ALA A 71 18.51 4.45 -6.16
C ALA A 71 17.44 4.72 -5.07
N GLY A 72 17.36 5.95 -4.57
CA GLY A 72 16.33 6.36 -3.61
C GLY A 72 14.91 6.23 -4.18
N ALA A 73 14.70 6.62 -5.44
CA ALA A 73 13.42 6.48 -6.11
C ALA A 73 13.01 5.00 -6.27
N MET A 74 13.96 4.11 -6.58
CA MET A 74 13.72 2.67 -6.68
C MET A 74 13.32 2.06 -5.33
N ILE A 75 14.01 2.43 -4.25
CA ILE A 75 13.66 1.97 -2.89
C ILE A 75 12.25 2.43 -2.51
N GLY A 76 11.90 3.69 -2.80
CA GLY A 76 10.55 4.20 -2.58
C GLY A 76 9.48 3.43 -3.35
N GLY A 77 9.77 3.04 -4.59
CA GLY A 77 8.89 2.19 -5.40
C GLY A 77 8.64 0.82 -4.78
N ILE A 78 9.69 0.15 -4.28
CA ILE A 78 9.57 -1.15 -3.59
C ILE A 78 8.67 -1.04 -2.36
N VAL A 79 8.86 0.00 -1.55
CA VAL A 79 8.02 0.25 -0.36
C VAL A 79 6.55 0.44 -0.78
N ALA A 80 6.29 1.24 -1.82
CA ALA A 80 4.94 1.47 -2.33
C ALA A 80 4.26 0.18 -2.84
N THR A 81 4.99 -0.68 -3.56
CA THR A 81 4.46 -1.96 -4.04
C THR A 81 4.14 -2.91 -2.89
N SER A 82 5.00 -2.95 -1.87
CA SER A 82 4.81 -3.82 -0.70
C SER A 82 3.55 -3.47 0.12
N ALA A 83 3.18 -2.18 0.17
CA ALA A 83 1.96 -1.74 0.83
C ALA A 83 0.71 -2.35 0.18
N GLY A 84 0.68 -2.45 -1.15
CA GLY A 84 -0.43 -3.08 -1.88
C GLY A 84 -0.55 -4.59 -1.61
N THR A 85 0.59 -5.30 -1.54
CA THR A 85 0.59 -6.73 -1.19
C THR A 85 0.12 -6.98 0.24
N ILE A 86 0.51 -6.12 1.19
CA ILE A 86 0.09 -6.23 2.59
C ILE A 86 -1.41 -5.96 2.71
N MET A 87 -1.93 -4.93 2.04
CA MET A 87 -3.37 -4.64 2.04
C MET A 87 -4.19 -5.83 1.54
N ASN A 88 -3.78 -6.47 0.43
CA ASN A 88 -4.47 -7.64 -0.09
C ASN A 88 -4.38 -8.85 0.86
N ALA A 89 -3.24 -9.04 1.53
CA ALA A 89 -3.06 -10.11 2.51
C ALA A 89 -3.91 -9.92 3.78
N VAL A 90 -4.17 -8.66 4.17
CA VAL A 90 -4.94 -8.32 5.39
C VAL A 90 -6.44 -8.31 5.14
N ILE A 91 -6.90 -7.88 3.95
CA ILE A 91 -8.33 -7.78 3.63
C ILE A 91 -8.94 -9.16 3.34
N GLY A 92 -8.13 -10.15 2.97
CA GLY A 92 -8.60 -11.47 2.55
C GLY A 92 -9.23 -11.42 1.16
N THR A 93 -8.97 -12.45 0.35
CA THR A 93 -9.68 -12.67 -0.92
C THR A 93 -11.14 -13.03 -0.68
#